data_AF-A0A356ICC2-F1
#
_entry.id   AF-A0A356ICC2-F1
#
_cell.length_a   1.000
_cell.length_b   1.000
_cell.length_c   1.000
_cell.angle_alpha   90.00
_cell.angle_beta   90.00
_cell.angle_gamma   90.00
#
_symmetry.space_group_name_H-M   'P 1'
#
loop_
_entity.id
_entity.type
_entity.pdbx_description
1 polymer ?
#
loop_
_entity_poly.entity_id
_entity_poly.type
_entity_poly.pdbx_seq_one_letter_code
_entity_poly.pdbx_strand_id
1 'polypeptide(L)'
;GKLPVTAISAARYPDVAEHYRIMSCGASVGRNYGPMVVSTEILTESDLDYKKIAVPGRFTTSWLLFQIFGPNNCEPLFMEFDDVGAAVKDGRADAGILLHEGQILYEKQGFHGVMSLGEKWHQATGLPIPLGVDLVSRHINDELAQQ
;
A
#
# COMPACT_ATOMS: atom_id res chain seq x y z
N GLY A 1 7.14 -20.61 -1.54
CA GLY A 1 7.47 -20.83 -2.96
C GLY A 1 6.58 -21.87 -3.60
N LYS A 2 5.27 -21.62 -3.75
CA LYS A 2 4.35 -22.58 -4.42
C LYS A 2 4.14 -22.23 -5.90
N LEU A 3 4.05 -20.94 -6.20
CA LEU A 3 3.81 -20.44 -7.55
C LEU A 3 5.14 -20.21 -8.29
N PRO A 4 5.27 -20.60 -9.58
CA PRO A 4 6.45 -20.31 -10.39
C PRO A 4 6.70 -18.81 -10.56
N VAL A 5 5.63 -18.03 -10.81
CA VAL A 5 5.64 -16.57 -10.95
C VAL A 5 4.48 -16.01 -10.13
N THR A 6 4.68 -14.88 -9.45
CA THR A 6 3.64 -14.24 -8.64
C THR A 6 3.93 -12.76 -8.44
N ALA A 7 2.88 -11.93 -8.36
CA ALA A 7 2.98 -10.54 -7.95
C ALA A 7 2.73 -10.42 -6.45
N ILE A 8 3.53 -9.62 -5.75
CA ILE A 8 3.33 -9.32 -4.34
C ILE A 8 3.54 -7.84 -4.06
N SER A 9 3.07 -7.38 -2.90
CA SER A 9 3.51 -6.09 -2.36
C SER A 9 5.02 -6.13 -2.06
N ALA A 10 5.73 -5.07 -2.43
CA ALA A 10 7.17 -4.94 -2.19
C ALA A 10 7.54 -5.13 -0.71
N ALA A 11 6.68 -4.66 0.20
CA ALA A 11 6.83 -4.85 1.65
C ALA A 11 6.92 -6.32 2.09
N ARG A 12 6.35 -7.24 1.31
CA ARG A 12 6.33 -8.67 1.62
C ARG A 12 7.54 -9.42 1.06
N TYR A 13 8.35 -8.80 0.20
CA TYR A 13 9.50 -9.46 -0.42
C TYR A 13 10.55 -9.98 0.58
N PRO A 14 10.94 -9.23 1.63
CA PRO A 14 11.95 -9.72 2.59
C PRO A 14 11.60 -11.09 3.19
N ASP A 15 10.32 -11.35 3.43
CA ASP A 15 9.83 -12.60 4.04
C ASP A 15 9.89 -13.81 3.08
N VAL A 16 10.06 -13.56 1.78
CA VAL A 16 10.04 -14.61 0.74
C VAL A 16 11.30 -14.61 -0.12
N ALA A 17 12.28 -13.76 0.19
CA ALA A 17 13.49 -13.55 -0.60
C ALA A 17 14.34 -14.82 -0.76
N GLU A 18 14.27 -15.76 0.20
CA GLU A 18 14.92 -17.07 0.10
C GLU A 18 14.32 -17.95 -1.00
N HIS A 19 13.05 -17.77 -1.34
CA HIS A 19 12.35 -18.60 -2.32
C HIS A 19 12.17 -17.94 -3.68
N TYR A 20 12.29 -16.62 -3.75
CA TYR A 20 11.96 -15.83 -4.94
C TYR A 20 13.05 -14.80 -5.27
N ARG A 21 13.10 -14.41 -6.55
CA ARG A 21 13.88 -13.28 -7.06
C ARG A 21 12.91 -12.26 -7.63
N ILE A 22 13.20 -10.97 -7.44
CA ILE A 22 12.47 -9.90 -8.12
C ILE A 22 12.82 -9.93 -9.60
N MET A 23 11.80 -9.89 -10.45
CA MET A 23 11.96 -9.76 -11.90
C MET A 23 12.32 -8.30 -12.27
N SER A 24 13.08 -8.13 -13.34
CA SER A 24 13.47 -6.80 -13.84
C SER A 24 12.31 -6.02 -14.48
N CYS A 25 11.15 -6.65 -14.65
CA CYS A 25 9.93 -6.08 -15.23
C CYS A 25 8.72 -6.37 -14.32
N GLY A 26 7.57 -5.75 -14.64
CA GLY A 26 6.30 -6.00 -13.93
C GLY A 26 6.13 -5.25 -12.60
N ALA A 27 7.19 -4.61 -12.08
CA ALA A 27 7.09 -3.83 -10.86
C ALA A 27 6.20 -2.58 -11.02
N SER A 28 5.38 -2.32 -10.01
CA SER A 28 4.62 -1.08 -9.85
C SER A 28 5.39 -0.14 -8.94
N VAL A 29 5.79 1.01 -9.48
CA VAL A 29 6.63 2.00 -8.79
C VAL A 29 5.99 3.39 -8.90
N GLY A 30 5.65 3.97 -7.75
CA GLY A 30 5.12 5.34 -7.66
C GLY A 30 6.23 6.38 -7.79
N ARG A 31 5.95 7.50 -8.46
CA ARG A 31 6.86 8.66 -8.59
C ARG A 31 6.12 9.91 -8.18
N ASN A 32 6.35 10.37 -6.95
CA ASN A 32 5.64 11.52 -6.36
C ASN A 32 4.11 11.32 -6.28
N TYR A 33 3.66 10.07 -6.29
CA TYR A 33 2.28 9.67 -6.02
C TYR A 33 2.30 8.27 -5.40
N GLY A 34 1.25 7.91 -4.69
CA GLY A 34 1.12 6.62 -4.03
C GLY A 34 -0.14 6.54 -3.17
N PRO A 35 -0.23 5.52 -2.31
CA PRO A 35 -1.38 5.29 -1.46
C PRO A 35 -1.78 6.54 -0.67
N MET A 36 -3.08 6.80 -0.60
CA MET A 36 -3.64 7.99 0.04
C MET A 36 -4.48 7.60 1.26
N VAL A 37 -4.18 8.19 2.41
CA VAL A 37 -5.05 8.11 3.58
C VAL A 37 -6.15 9.14 3.43
N VAL A 38 -7.40 8.70 3.54
CA VAL A 38 -8.58 9.54 3.35
C VAL A 38 -9.61 9.36 4.45
N SER A 39 -10.48 10.35 4.62
CA SER A 39 -11.60 10.34 5.57
C SER A 39 -12.81 11.05 4.99
N THR A 40 -13.99 10.85 5.58
CA THR A 40 -15.22 11.63 5.25
C THR A 40 -15.27 12.97 5.98
N GLU A 41 -14.50 13.13 7.07
CA GLU A 41 -14.31 14.38 7.79
C GLU A 41 -12.97 15.03 7.41
N ILE A 42 -12.82 16.34 7.66
CA ILE A 42 -11.53 17.01 7.50
C ILE A 42 -10.67 16.68 8.72
N LEU A 43 -9.65 15.85 8.52
CA LEU A 43 -8.71 15.43 9.55
C LEU A 43 -7.29 15.90 9.21
N THR A 44 -6.52 16.23 10.24
CA THR A 44 -5.07 16.36 10.17
C THR A 44 -4.39 15.01 10.41
N GLU A 45 -3.11 14.91 10.10
CA GLU A 45 -2.34 13.68 10.38
C GLU A 45 -2.32 13.32 11.87
N SER A 46 -2.33 14.32 12.77
CA SER A 46 -2.42 14.11 14.22
C SER A 46 -3.78 13.60 14.68
N ASP A 47 -4.85 13.91 13.95
CA ASP A 47 -6.20 13.46 14.30
C ASP A 47 -6.41 11.97 14.02
N LEU A 48 -5.46 11.32 13.32
CA LEU A 48 -5.46 9.88 13.08
C LEU A 48 -5.10 9.07 14.35
N ASP A 49 -4.56 9.69 15.40
CA ASP A 49 -4.21 8.98 16.63
C ASP A 49 -5.45 8.34 17.26
N TYR A 50 -5.35 7.09 17.69
CA TYR A 50 -6.46 6.26 18.21
C TYR A 50 -7.64 6.03 17.23
N LYS A 51 -7.53 6.43 15.96
CA LYS A 51 -8.56 6.18 14.95
C LYS A 51 -8.51 4.76 14.42
N LYS A 52 -9.68 4.27 13.98
CA LYS A 52 -9.81 3.02 13.25
C LYS A 52 -9.54 3.26 11.77
N ILE A 53 -8.56 2.54 11.22
CA ILE A 53 -8.08 2.71 9.85
C ILE A 53 -8.48 1.49 9.02
N ALA A 54 -9.27 1.68 7.96
CA ALA A 54 -9.53 0.64 6.97
C ALA A 54 -8.28 0.41 6.11
N VAL A 55 -7.73 -0.81 6.18
CA VAL A 55 -6.46 -1.17 5.55
C VAL A 55 -6.69 -2.24 4.48
N PRO A 56 -6.25 -2.06 3.22
CA PRO A 56 -6.50 -2.95 2.09
C PRO A 56 -5.75 -4.30 2.15
N GLY A 57 -5.12 -4.61 3.28
CA GLY A 57 -4.43 -5.86 3.52
C GLY A 57 -3.21 -5.71 4.42
N ARG A 58 -3.00 -6.69 5.30
CA ARG A 58 -1.95 -6.69 6.32
C ARG A 58 -0.52 -6.69 5.77
N PHE A 59 -0.31 -7.22 4.57
CA PHE A 59 1.02 -7.36 3.96
C PHE A 59 1.24 -6.36 2.83
N THR A 60 0.37 -5.37 2.71
CA THR A 60 0.46 -4.37 1.64
C THR A 60 1.59 -3.39 1.90
N THR A 61 2.21 -2.88 0.84
CA THR A 61 3.20 -1.82 0.97
C THR A 61 2.58 -0.53 1.50
N SER A 62 1.32 -0.26 1.17
CA SER A 62 0.58 0.88 1.71
C SER A 62 0.44 0.82 3.23
N TRP A 63 0.17 -0.36 3.79
CA TRP A 63 0.14 -0.53 5.24
C TRP A 63 1.51 -0.33 5.88
N LEU A 64 2.57 -0.93 5.32
CA LEU A 64 3.92 -0.70 5.82
C LEU A 64 4.29 0.79 5.85
N LEU A 65 3.95 1.52 4.79
CA LEU A 65 4.21 2.96 4.72
C LEU A 65 3.43 3.75 5.77
N PHE A 66 2.17 3.38 6.01
CA PHE A 66 1.39 3.96 7.09
C PHE A 66 2.05 3.70 8.46
N GLN A 67 2.58 2.50 8.69
CA GLN A 67 3.30 2.19 9.93
C GLN A 67 4.60 2.99 10.09
N ILE A 68 5.24 3.42 9.00
CA ILE A 68 6.48 4.22 9.03
C ILE A 68 6.17 5.70 9.26
N PHE A 69 5.13 6.24 8.61
CA PHE A 69 4.89 7.69 8.55
C PHE A 69 3.65 8.16 9.33
N GLY A 70 2.73 7.25 9.66
CA GLY A 70 1.51 7.51 10.40
C GLY A 70 1.67 7.41 11.92
N PRO A 71 0.61 7.68 12.68
CA PRO A 71 0.60 7.48 14.12
C PRO A 71 0.64 6.00 14.48
N ASN A 72 1.26 5.69 15.63
CA ASN A 72 1.44 4.31 16.09
C ASN A 72 0.25 3.75 16.88
N ASN A 73 -0.66 4.59 17.39
CA ASN A 73 -1.77 4.14 18.24
C ASN A 73 -3.09 3.95 17.47
N CYS A 74 -3.05 3.86 16.14
CA CYS A 74 -4.24 3.57 15.33
C CYS A 74 -4.67 2.10 15.47
N GLU A 75 -5.97 1.84 15.25
CA GLU A 75 -6.53 0.48 15.20
C GLU A 75 -6.72 0.05 13.72
N PRO A 76 -5.94 -0.91 13.19
CA PRO A 76 -6.13 -1.35 11.81
C PRO A 76 -7.32 -2.30 11.67
N LEU A 77 -8.22 -2.00 10.73
CA LEU A 77 -9.28 -2.87 10.26
C LEU A 77 -8.91 -3.40 8.87
N PHE A 78 -8.35 -4.61 8.82
CA PHE A 78 -7.93 -5.23 7.56
C PHE A 78 -9.13 -5.73 6.75
N MET A 79 -9.14 -5.40 5.45
CA MET A 79 -10.19 -5.80 4.50
C MET A 79 -9.63 -5.84 3.07
N GLU A 80 -10.45 -6.28 2.11
CA GLU A 80 -10.14 -6.20 0.69
C GLU A 80 -10.10 -4.74 0.23
N PHE A 81 -9.29 -4.45 -0.81
CA PHE A 81 -9.05 -3.06 -1.22
C PHE A 81 -10.32 -2.33 -1.69
N ASP A 82 -11.24 -3.05 -2.36
CA ASP A 82 -12.52 -2.51 -2.83
C ASP A 82 -13.44 -2.09 -1.68
N ASP A 83 -13.28 -2.68 -0.50
CA ASP A 83 -14.14 -2.43 0.66
C ASP A 83 -13.72 -1.21 1.49
N VAL A 84 -12.49 -0.72 1.30
CA VAL A 84 -11.91 0.37 2.12
C VAL A 84 -12.75 1.63 2.04
N GLY A 85 -13.08 2.08 0.83
CA GLY A 85 -13.87 3.30 0.64
C GLY A 85 -15.27 3.19 1.26
N ALA A 86 -15.93 2.04 1.09
CA ALA A 86 -17.23 1.77 1.71
C ALA A 86 -17.12 1.78 3.25
N ALA A 87 -16.09 1.17 3.81
CA ALA A 87 -15.90 1.12 5.26
C ALA A 87 -15.78 2.50 5.91
N VAL A 88 -15.12 3.44 5.23
CA VAL A 88 -15.03 4.83 5.69
C VAL A 88 -16.38 5.55 5.55
N LYS A 89 -17.07 5.38 4.42
CA LYS A 89 -18.39 6.00 4.17
C LYS A 89 -19.47 5.52 5.14
N ASP A 90 -19.44 4.24 5.48
CA ASP A 90 -20.41 3.61 6.38
C ASP A 90 -20.10 3.88 7.88
N GLY A 91 -18.97 4.54 8.18
CA GLY A 91 -18.51 4.78 9.55
C GLY A 91 -17.98 3.53 10.27
N ARG A 92 -17.68 2.45 9.54
CA ARG A 92 -17.01 1.26 10.10
C ARG A 92 -15.54 1.52 10.43
N ALA A 93 -14.92 2.48 9.74
CA ALA A 93 -13.60 3.02 10.00
C ALA A 93 -13.65 4.55 9.93
N ASP A 94 -12.78 5.22 10.69
CA ASP A 94 -12.68 6.69 10.71
C ASP A 94 -11.90 7.24 9.50
N ALA A 95 -10.91 6.46 9.03
CA ALA A 95 -10.12 6.77 7.84
C ALA A 95 -9.78 5.47 7.09
N GLY A 96 -9.28 5.58 5.87
CA GLY A 96 -8.93 4.42 5.05
C GLY A 96 -7.78 4.70 4.10
N ILE A 97 -7.05 3.65 3.73
CA ILE A 97 -5.92 3.75 2.80
C ILE A 97 -6.36 3.33 1.40
N LEU A 98 -6.60 4.31 0.52
CA LEU A 98 -6.96 4.07 -0.87
C LEU A 98 -5.73 3.79 -1.73
N LEU A 99 -5.91 2.88 -2.70
CA LEU A 99 -4.91 2.47 -3.68
C LEU A 99 -5.40 2.81 -5.10
N HIS A 100 -4.53 2.57 -6.09
CA HIS A 100 -4.86 2.57 -7.52
C HIS A 100 -5.55 3.88 -7.97
N GLU A 101 -6.70 3.81 -8.64
CA GLU A 101 -7.48 4.98 -9.06
C GLU A 101 -8.15 5.70 -7.88
N GLY A 102 -8.44 4.98 -6.79
CA GLY A 102 -9.04 5.54 -5.58
C GLY A 102 -8.20 6.65 -4.98
N GLN A 103 -6.87 6.51 -4.99
CA GLN A 103 -5.94 7.52 -4.47
C GLN A 103 -5.92 8.83 -5.29
N ILE A 104 -6.46 8.83 -6.52
CA ILE A 104 -6.51 10.02 -7.40
C ILE A 104 -7.93 10.61 -7.41
N LEU A 105 -8.96 9.76 -7.34
CA LEU A 105 -10.35 10.16 -7.48
C LEU A 105 -11.07 10.38 -6.15
N TYR A 106 -10.37 10.29 -5.01
CA TYR A 106 -10.98 10.33 -3.68
C TYR A 106 -11.85 11.58 -3.44
N GLU A 107 -11.44 12.75 -3.92
CA GLU A 107 -12.22 13.99 -3.78
C GLU A 107 -13.58 13.87 -4.48
N LYS A 108 -13.60 13.31 -5.69
CA LYS A 108 -14.84 13.05 -6.45
C LYS A 108 -15.70 11.98 -5.80
N GLN A 109 -15.09 11.11 -5.00
CA GLN A 109 -15.79 10.10 -4.23
C GLN A 109 -16.32 10.64 -2.88
N GLY A 110 -16.09 11.92 -2.58
CA GLY A 110 -16.59 12.58 -1.37
C GLY A 110 -15.66 12.43 -0.16
N PHE A 111 -14.39 12.13 -0.38
CA PHE A 111 -13.41 12.04 0.70
C PHE A 111 -12.51 13.29 0.77
N HIS A 112 -11.98 13.53 1.96
CA HIS A 112 -10.88 14.45 2.21
C HIS A 112 -9.56 13.66 2.31
N GLY A 113 -8.51 14.22 1.71
CA GLY A 113 -7.17 13.66 1.79
C GLY A 113 -6.51 14.05 3.11
N VAL A 114 -5.99 13.07 3.86
CA VAL A 114 -5.33 13.29 5.15
C VAL A 114 -3.81 13.19 5.02
N MET A 115 -3.31 12.16 4.32
CA MET A 115 -1.87 11.90 4.21
C MET A 115 -1.53 11.17 2.90
N SER A 116 -0.63 11.75 2.12
CA SER A 116 -0.05 11.12 0.92
C SER A 116 1.19 10.30 1.30
N LEU A 117 1.06 8.97 1.33
CA LEU A 117 2.15 8.08 1.73
C LEU A 117 3.27 8.05 0.67
N GLY A 118 2.92 8.26 -0.60
CA GLY A 118 3.89 8.41 -1.69
C GLY A 118 4.75 9.66 -1.54
N GLU A 119 4.15 10.79 -1.15
CA GLU A 119 4.89 12.03 -0.90
C GLU A 119 5.78 11.93 0.34
N LYS A 120 5.27 11.35 1.44
CA LYS A 120 6.06 11.10 2.66
C LYS A 120 7.32 10.29 2.37
N TRP A 121 7.18 9.22 1.60
CA TRP A 121 8.33 8.42 1.16
C TRP A 121 9.32 9.23 0.34
N HIS A 122 8.83 10.00 -0.64
CA HIS A 122 9.70 10.78 -1.50
C HIS A 122 10.43 11.88 -0.72
N GLN A 123 9.75 12.56 0.20
CA GLN A 123 10.38 13.55 1.09
C GLN A 123 11.46 12.93 1.97
N ALA A 124 11.24 11.72 2.48
CA ALA A 124 12.20 11.04 3.35
C ALA A 124 13.42 10.47 2.61
N THR A 125 13.27 10.06 1.34
CA THR A 125 14.29 9.26 0.64
C THR A 125 14.81 9.89 -0.66
N GLY A 126 14.05 10.78 -1.30
CA GLY A 126 14.31 11.27 -2.65
C GLY A 126 14.11 10.21 -3.75
N LEU A 127 13.63 9.01 -3.42
CA LEU A 127 13.53 7.87 -4.33
C LEU A 127 12.09 7.59 -4.76
N PRO A 128 11.87 6.92 -5.92
CA PRO A 128 10.59 6.31 -6.25
C PRO A 128 10.19 5.24 -5.23
N ILE A 129 8.89 5.01 -5.08
CA ILE A 129 8.34 4.08 -4.09
C ILE A 129 7.96 2.74 -4.73
N PRO A 130 8.60 1.60 -4.35
CA PRO A 130 8.17 0.29 -4.84
C PRO A 130 6.86 -0.09 -4.17
N LEU A 131 5.79 -0.31 -4.93
CA LEU A 131 4.47 -0.70 -4.40
C LEU A 131 4.26 -2.20 -4.56
N GLY A 132 4.43 -2.70 -5.78
CA GLY A 132 4.31 -4.11 -6.12
C GLY A 132 5.52 -4.59 -6.92
N VAL A 133 5.88 -5.85 -6.76
CA VAL A 133 6.96 -6.50 -7.49
C VAL A 133 6.51 -7.85 -8.00
N ASP A 134 6.93 -8.16 -9.23
CA ASP A 134 6.77 -9.49 -9.79
C ASP A 134 7.97 -10.34 -9.43
N LEU A 135 7.67 -11.57 -9.03
CA LEU A 135 8.61 -12.52 -8.50
C LEU A 135 8.65 -13.78 -9.35
N VAL A 136 9.86 -14.28 -9.55
CA VAL A 136 10.11 -15.61 -10.12
C VAL A 136 10.71 -16.53 -9.07
N SER A 137 10.21 -17.77 -9.01
CA SER A 137 10.71 -18.80 -8.09
C SER A 137 12.17 -19.10 -8.35
N ARG A 138 12.99 -19.20 -7.30
CA ARG A 138 14.40 -19.56 -7.41
C ARG A 138 14.64 -20.99 -7.91
N HIS A 139 13.60 -21.84 -7.91
CA HIS A 139 13.65 -23.17 -8.49
C HIS A 139 13.62 -23.16 -10.03
N ILE A 140 13.23 -22.03 -10.64
CA ILE A 140 13.32 -21.84 -12.08
C ILE A 140 14.76 -21.46 -12.43
N ASN A 141 15.31 -22.11 -13.45
CA ASN A 141 16.67 -21.82 -13.90
C ASN A 141 16.77 -20.43 -14.53
N ASP A 142 18.00 -19.90 -14.60
CA ASP A 142 18.22 -18.52 -15.05
C ASP A 142 17.85 -18.31 -16.53
N GLU A 143 17.97 -19.34 -17.36
CA GLU A 143 17.62 -19.28 -18.78
C GLU A 143 16.11 -19.06 -18.98
N LEU A 144 15.27 -19.83 -18.28
CA LEU A 144 13.81 -19.68 -18.36
C LEU A 144 13.33 -18.40 -17.67
N ALA A 145 14.03 -17.93 -16.62
CA ALA A 145 13.68 -16.70 -15.92
C ALA A 145 13.99 -15.42 -16.70
N GLN A 146 14.83 -15.49 -17.74
CA GLN A 146 15.24 -14.36 -18.59
C GLN A 146 14.43 -14.22 -19.87
N GLN A 147 13.58 -15.20 -20.21
CA GLN A 147 12.64 -15.15 -21.34
C GLN A 147 11.38 -14.38 -20.97
#